data_AF-A0A661FXU1-F1
#
_entry.id   AF-A0A661FXU1-F1
#
_cell.length_a   1.000
_cell.length_b   1.000
_cell.length_c   1.000
_cell.angle_alpha   90.00
_cell.angle_beta   90.00
_cell.angle_gamma   90.00
#
_symmetry.space_group_name_H-M   'P 1'
#
loop_
_entity.id
_entity.type
_entity.pdbx_description
1 polymer ?
#
loop_
_entity_poly.entity_id
_entity_poly.type
_entity_poly.pdbx_seq_one_letter_code
_entity_poly.pdbx_strand_id
1 'polypeptide(L)'
;WVLAIAGLGGLLGVLFSVPLRRSLIVDQGLAFPEGKAAAAVLRTGDNPGAGLKILAGAATIGGLMKLSAGSGLRLIPDTAATSAWFGKTIGYFGTNLSPALFGVGYIVGINIGIVMLAGGVIAWNVAIPIYSTYFLALDPVLSADLAGASAGEAAFAIWSTQVRFLGVGAMLIGGVWTLISLRHSLVSGIRSGLHADRNKDGEETPATERDLPMKYILIGVVVFALPLMFLYQAIVDQWMVSIPMTIIMIVAGFLFVSVSAYMAGLVGSSNNPVSGLTIATILFAALVLALLLGRASPIGAVATIMIGAVVCGAACIGGDNLQDLKCGYMLGATPWKQQLMLAIGGVSSALIMAPVLNLLAQAYGIGVPTEAHPNPLLAPQANLMASVAQGIFGGELPWTMIGIGAGIGAAIIVLDEILKKNGSSFRTPVLACAVGIYLPIELSVPIFAGGLIAHLVERHYKPGDAEGEKEAIHQKGTLFAAGLITGEALMGIFIAIPIVVVGSGEVLALPEAYHFGGWLGLIALVGLAVLLYRLAVREEAEA
;
A
#
# COMPACT_ATOMS: atom_id res chain seq x y z
N TRP A 1 -19.47 5.32 -5.41
CA TRP A 1 -18.35 5.07 -6.34
C TRP A 1 -17.39 4.01 -5.80
N VAL A 2 -16.75 4.21 -4.64
CA VAL A 2 -15.77 3.26 -4.05
C VAL A 2 -16.28 1.81 -4.00
N LEU A 3 -17.49 1.58 -3.48
CA LEU A 3 -18.08 0.25 -3.41
C LEU A 3 -18.21 -0.42 -4.80
N ALA A 4 -18.66 0.34 -5.81
CA ALA A 4 -18.81 -0.17 -7.16
C ALA A 4 -17.44 -0.49 -7.79
N ILE A 5 -16.47 0.41 -7.66
CA ILE A 5 -15.12 0.24 -8.22
C ILE A 5 -14.40 -0.94 -7.58
N ALA A 6 -14.32 -0.95 -6.25
CA ALA A 6 -13.62 -1.99 -5.51
C ALA A 6 -14.34 -3.34 -5.56
N GLY A 7 -15.66 -3.34 -5.41
CA GLY A 7 -16.47 -4.56 -5.43
C GLY A 7 -16.53 -5.19 -6.82
N LEU A 8 -16.89 -4.42 -7.85
CA LEU A 8 -16.98 -4.94 -9.22
C LEU A 8 -15.60 -5.21 -9.82
N GLY A 9 -14.59 -4.39 -9.52
CA GLY A 9 -13.21 -4.65 -9.90
C GLY A 9 -12.66 -5.93 -9.26
N GLY A 10 -12.92 -6.14 -7.97
CA GLY A 10 -12.55 -7.39 -7.30
C GLY A 10 -13.27 -8.61 -7.89
N LEU A 11 -14.57 -8.51 -8.17
CA LEU A 11 -15.33 -9.56 -8.84
C LEU A 11 -14.78 -9.89 -10.23
N LEU A 12 -14.42 -8.88 -11.03
CA LEU A 12 -13.74 -9.08 -12.32
C LEU A 12 -12.39 -9.79 -12.12
N GLY A 13 -11.63 -9.43 -11.08
CA GLY A 13 -10.40 -10.14 -10.69
C GLY A 13 -10.62 -11.62 -10.42
N VAL A 14 -11.67 -11.96 -9.68
CA VAL A 14 -12.07 -13.37 -9.45
C VAL A 14 -12.37 -14.07 -10.77
N LEU A 15 -13.24 -13.49 -11.60
CA LEU A 15 -13.63 -14.09 -12.88
C LEU A 15 -12.43 -14.27 -13.82
N PHE A 16 -11.54 -13.29 -13.92
CA PHE A 16 -10.34 -13.35 -14.76
C PHE A 16 -9.30 -14.36 -14.22
N SER A 17 -9.28 -14.64 -12.92
CA SER A 17 -8.39 -15.64 -12.33
C SER A 17 -8.80 -17.09 -12.59
N VAL A 18 -10.10 -17.35 -12.78
CA VAL A 18 -10.62 -18.72 -13.00
C VAL A 18 -9.96 -19.45 -14.16
N PRO A 19 -9.92 -18.90 -15.41
CA PRO A 19 -9.30 -19.62 -16.53
C PRO A 19 -7.79 -19.80 -16.35
N LEU A 20 -7.14 -18.91 -15.59
CA LEU A 20 -5.71 -18.97 -15.33
C LEU A 20 -5.33 -20.10 -14.38
N ARG A 21 -6.24 -20.51 -13.48
CA ARG A 21 -5.99 -21.53 -12.46
C ARG A 21 -5.42 -22.79 -13.06
N ARG A 22 -6.08 -23.40 -14.06
CA ARG A 22 -5.60 -24.64 -14.68
C ARG A 22 -4.22 -24.45 -15.30
N SER A 23 -4.06 -23.42 -16.14
CA SER A 23 -2.81 -23.18 -16.84
C SER A 23 -1.61 -22.94 -15.90
N LEU A 24 -1.81 -22.19 -14.81
CA LEU A 24 -0.72 -21.76 -13.93
C LEU A 24 -0.46 -22.74 -12.77
N ILE A 25 -1.52 -23.32 -12.20
CA ILE A 25 -1.41 -24.19 -11.02
C ILE A 25 -1.22 -25.65 -11.42
N VAL A 26 -1.96 -26.12 -12.44
CA VAL A 26 -2.01 -27.52 -12.83
C VAL A 26 -1.01 -27.79 -13.94
N ASP A 27 -1.11 -27.09 -15.07
CA ASP A 27 -0.29 -27.39 -16.27
C ASP A 27 1.16 -26.92 -16.10
N GLN A 28 1.37 -25.67 -15.66
CA GLN A 28 2.71 -25.12 -15.42
C GLN A 28 3.29 -25.48 -14.05
N GLY A 29 2.45 -25.87 -13.09
CA GLY A 29 2.91 -26.28 -11.76
C GLY A 29 3.63 -25.18 -10.97
N LEU A 30 3.27 -23.90 -11.15
CA LEU A 30 3.93 -22.79 -10.48
C LEU A 30 3.92 -22.93 -8.95
N ALA A 31 4.90 -22.30 -8.31
CA ALA A 31 5.20 -22.50 -6.91
C ALA A 31 4.08 -21.99 -6.00
N PHE A 32 3.61 -20.75 -6.19
CA PHE A 32 2.65 -20.08 -5.31
C PHE A 32 3.05 -20.22 -3.83
N PRO A 33 4.19 -19.61 -3.43
CA PRO A 33 4.86 -19.91 -2.17
C PRO A 33 3.99 -19.64 -0.93
N GLU A 34 3.21 -18.56 -0.96
CA GLU A 34 2.30 -18.21 0.14
C GLU A 34 1.11 -19.18 0.22
N GLY A 35 0.52 -19.56 -0.92
CA GLY A 35 -0.53 -20.58 -0.96
C GLY A 35 -0.03 -21.94 -0.46
N LYS A 36 1.23 -22.30 -0.74
CA LYS A 36 1.90 -23.49 -0.18
C LYS A 36 2.08 -23.37 1.34
N ALA A 37 2.55 -22.23 1.82
CA ALA A 37 2.72 -21.97 3.25
C ALA A 37 1.37 -22.05 3.99
N ALA A 38 0.32 -21.43 3.44
CA ALA A 38 -1.03 -21.52 3.98
C ALA A 38 -1.54 -22.98 4.03
N ALA A 39 -1.28 -23.78 2.98
CA ALA A 39 -1.63 -25.20 2.98
C ALA A 39 -0.85 -26.00 4.02
N ALA A 40 0.43 -25.67 4.27
CA ALA A 40 1.23 -26.31 5.31
C ALA A 40 0.64 -25.99 6.70
N VAL A 41 0.36 -24.71 6.98
CA VAL A 41 -0.26 -24.27 8.24
C VAL A 41 -1.61 -24.94 8.49
N LEU A 42 -2.46 -25.06 7.46
CA LEU A 42 -3.75 -25.74 7.58
C LEU A 42 -3.62 -27.26 7.81
N ARG A 43 -2.53 -27.88 7.34
CA ARG A 43 -2.23 -29.29 7.61
C ARG A 43 -1.64 -29.52 9.01
N THR A 44 -0.86 -28.57 9.51
CA THR A 44 -0.12 -28.66 10.79
C THR A 44 -0.76 -27.87 11.92
N GLY A 45 -1.99 -27.36 11.74
CA GLY A 45 -2.63 -26.39 12.64
C GLY A 45 -2.95 -26.94 14.02
N ASP A 46 -1.94 -27.04 14.88
CA ASP A 46 -2.05 -27.26 16.31
C ASP A 46 -2.03 -25.89 17.04
N ASN A 47 -3.05 -25.67 17.87
CA ASN A 47 -3.19 -24.59 18.86
C ASN A 47 -3.41 -23.13 18.38
N PRO A 48 -4.59 -22.79 17.82
CA PRO A 48 -4.96 -21.41 17.45
C PRO A 48 -5.04 -20.41 18.62
N GLY A 49 -5.03 -20.88 19.88
CA GLY A 49 -5.27 -20.04 21.07
C GLY A 49 -4.12 -19.11 21.46
N ALA A 50 -2.86 -19.51 21.26
CA ALA A 50 -1.70 -18.71 21.68
C ALA A 50 -1.51 -17.47 20.78
N GLY A 51 -1.56 -17.68 19.45
CA GLY A 51 -1.46 -16.58 18.48
C GLY A 51 -2.59 -15.56 18.61
N LEU A 52 -3.82 -16.02 18.87
CA LEU A 52 -4.97 -15.13 19.10
C LEU A 52 -4.78 -14.24 20.33
N LYS A 53 -4.23 -14.77 21.43
CA LYS A 53 -3.95 -13.99 22.65
C LYS A 53 -2.92 -12.90 22.40
N ILE A 54 -1.84 -13.22 21.67
CA ILE A 54 -0.81 -12.24 21.28
C ILE A 54 -1.43 -11.13 20.43
N LEU A 55 -2.19 -11.51 19.40
CA LEU A 55 -2.85 -10.59 18.50
C LEU A 55 -3.83 -9.66 19.24
N ALA A 56 -4.71 -10.22 20.08
CA ALA A 56 -5.70 -9.46 20.83
C ALA A 56 -5.08 -8.55 21.90
N GLY A 57 -4.04 -9.02 22.59
CA GLY A 57 -3.29 -8.22 23.55
C GLY A 57 -2.60 -7.02 22.88
N ALA A 58 -1.91 -7.27 21.76
CA ALA A 58 -1.28 -6.20 20.99
C ALA A 58 -2.31 -5.23 20.39
N ALA A 59 -3.45 -5.72 19.88
CA ALA A 59 -4.53 -4.86 19.40
C ALA A 59 -5.10 -3.96 20.49
N THR A 60 -5.22 -4.47 21.71
CA THR A 60 -5.65 -3.66 22.85
C THR A 60 -4.63 -2.55 23.14
N ILE A 61 -3.34 -2.87 23.16
CA ILE A 61 -2.26 -1.89 23.38
C ILE A 61 -2.25 -0.82 22.27
N GLY A 62 -2.27 -1.24 21.00
CA GLY A 62 -2.29 -0.33 19.86
C GLY A 62 -3.53 0.57 19.87
N GLY A 63 -4.69 0.01 20.21
CA GLY A 63 -5.94 0.76 20.34
C GLY A 63 -5.90 1.77 21.49
N LEU A 64 -5.41 1.40 22.68
CA LEU A 64 -5.30 2.32 23.82
C LEU A 64 -4.31 3.47 23.54
N MET A 65 -3.17 3.16 22.92
CA MET A 65 -2.22 4.18 22.51
C MET A 65 -2.84 5.15 21.49
N LYS A 66 -3.58 4.63 20.50
CA LYS A 66 -4.31 5.48 19.54
C LYS A 66 -5.39 6.33 20.21
N LEU A 67 -6.11 5.77 21.18
CA LEU A 67 -7.09 6.51 21.97
C LEU A 67 -6.45 7.63 22.77
N SER A 68 -5.25 7.44 23.31
CA SER A 68 -4.50 8.48 24.04
C SER A 68 -3.88 9.55 23.13
N ALA A 69 -3.74 9.28 21.83
CA ALA A 69 -3.09 10.18 20.88
C ALA A 69 -3.89 11.48 20.64
N GLY A 70 -3.28 12.42 19.90
CA GLY A 70 -3.84 13.74 19.59
C GLY A 70 -5.14 13.68 18.80
N SER A 71 -5.29 12.61 18.02
CA SER A 71 -6.51 12.31 17.27
C SER A 71 -7.67 11.77 18.13
N GLY A 72 -7.41 11.33 19.38
CA GLY A 72 -8.41 10.80 20.32
C GLY A 72 -8.62 11.71 21.53
N LEU A 73 -8.20 11.24 22.71
CA LEU A 73 -8.35 11.94 23.99
C LEU A 73 -7.40 13.14 24.16
N ARG A 74 -6.44 13.34 23.23
CA ARG A 74 -5.41 14.40 23.29
C ARG A 74 -4.50 14.34 24.52
N LEU A 75 -4.28 13.15 25.06
CA LEU A 75 -3.33 12.98 26.18
C LEU A 75 -1.89 13.12 25.73
N ILE A 76 -1.56 12.69 24.51
CA ILE A 76 -0.22 12.69 23.93
C ILE A 76 -0.32 13.21 22.50
N PRO A 77 0.57 14.07 22.00
CA PRO A 77 0.56 14.49 20.60
C PRO A 77 0.83 13.30 19.66
N ASP A 78 0.28 13.33 18.44
CA ASP A 78 0.54 12.27 17.45
C ASP A 78 2.02 12.23 16.99
N THR A 79 2.70 13.38 17.05
CA THR A 79 4.10 13.55 16.67
C THR A 79 4.89 14.26 17.76
N ALA A 80 6.08 13.74 18.07
CA ALA A 80 7.11 14.44 18.83
C ALA A 80 8.15 15.03 17.86
N ALA A 81 8.14 16.34 17.67
CA ALA A 81 9.01 17.03 16.72
C ALA A 81 9.70 18.25 17.33
N THR A 82 10.84 18.61 16.75
CA THR A 82 11.59 19.83 17.02
C THR A 82 11.99 20.47 15.69
N SER A 83 11.92 21.79 15.65
CA SER A 83 12.27 22.56 14.46
C SER A 83 12.93 23.86 14.87
N ALA A 84 13.91 24.31 14.08
CA ALA A 84 14.63 25.55 14.35
C ALA A 84 15.09 26.21 13.05
N TRP A 85 15.16 27.54 13.09
CA TRP A 85 15.80 28.35 12.06
C TRP A 85 17.29 28.52 12.37
N PHE A 86 18.14 28.24 11.40
CA PHE A 86 19.58 28.52 11.42
C PHE A 86 19.89 29.53 10.31
N GLY A 87 19.62 30.81 10.58
CA GLY A 87 19.63 31.84 9.54
C GLY A 87 18.51 31.61 8.53
N LYS A 88 18.85 31.35 7.26
CA LYS A 88 17.88 31.00 6.19
C LYS A 88 17.59 29.49 6.08
N THR A 89 18.32 28.69 6.83
CA THR A 89 18.25 27.23 6.77
C THR A 89 17.25 26.72 7.81
N ILE A 90 16.37 25.82 7.39
CA ILE A 90 15.41 25.17 8.30
C ILE A 90 15.96 23.82 8.74
N GLY A 91 15.97 23.55 10.04
CA GLY A 91 16.17 22.20 10.59
C GLY A 91 14.86 21.64 11.12
N TYR A 92 14.53 20.40 10.76
CA TYR A 92 13.37 19.68 11.26
C TYR A 92 13.73 18.23 11.61
N PHE A 93 13.32 17.79 12.80
CA PHE A 93 13.40 16.40 13.22
C PHE A 93 12.11 16.04 13.95
N GLY A 94 11.55 14.86 13.66
CA GLY A 94 10.36 14.40 14.34
C GLY A 94 10.21 12.89 14.27
N THR A 95 9.40 12.36 15.18
CA THR A 95 8.95 10.98 15.16
C THR A 95 7.46 10.95 15.50
N ASN A 96 6.71 10.21 14.69
CA ASN A 96 5.33 9.90 14.96
C ASN A 96 5.28 8.82 16.06
N LEU A 97 4.28 8.90 16.92
CA LEU A 97 4.13 8.05 18.11
C LEU A 97 3.16 6.88 17.86
N SER A 98 2.88 6.56 16.59
CA SER A 98 2.01 5.47 16.16
C SER A 98 2.61 4.08 16.43
N PRO A 99 1.96 3.24 17.26
CA PRO A 99 2.33 1.83 17.40
C PRO A 99 2.17 1.02 16.10
N ALA A 100 1.26 1.40 15.21
CA ALA A 100 1.07 0.75 13.92
C ALA A 100 2.27 0.95 13.00
N LEU A 101 2.81 2.17 12.89
CA LEU A 101 4.01 2.42 12.08
C LEU A 101 5.23 1.66 12.61
N PHE A 102 5.35 1.56 13.94
CA PHE A 102 6.35 0.72 14.57
C PHE A 102 6.13 -0.77 14.24
N GLY A 103 4.90 -1.27 14.29
CA GLY A 103 4.54 -2.61 13.86
C GLY A 103 4.87 -2.88 12.38
N VAL A 104 4.54 -1.96 11.48
CA VAL A 104 4.90 -2.03 10.06
C VAL A 104 6.42 -2.14 9.91
N GLY A 105 7.17 -1.32 10.65
CA GLY A 105 8.63 -1.39 10.71
C GLY A 105 9.15 -2.79 11.06
N TYR A 106 8.56 -3.41 12.09
CA TYR A 106 8.94 -4.76 12.51
C TYR A 106 8.70 -5.80 11.39
N ILE A 107 7.56 -5.72 10.72
CA ILE A 107 7.17 -6.67 9.65
C ILE A 107 8.07 -6.51 8.42
N VAL A 108 8.35 -5.27 8.03
CA VAL A 108 9.08 -5.00 6.78
C VAL A 108 10.61 -5.06 6.99
N GLY A 109 11.07 -4.94 8.24
CA GLY A 109 12.44 -5.19 8.65
C GLY A 109 13.41 -4.01 8.46
N ILE A 110 14.63 -4.19 8.99
CA ILE A 110 15.63 -3.10 9.09
C ILE A 110 16.09 -2.56 7.74
N ASN A 111 16.15 -3.41 6.72
CA ASN A 111 16.62 -3.03 5.38
C ASN A 111 15.72 -1.92 4.80
N ILE A 112 14.41 -2.17 4.74
CA ILE A 112 13.45 -1.17 4.27
C ILE A 112 13.35 0.02 5.23
N GLY A 113 13.44 -0.22 6.54
CA GLY A 113 13.50 0.86 7.54
C GLY A 113 14.63 1.86 7.28
N ILE A 114 15.85 1.38 7.01
CA ILE A 114 17.00 2.22 6.65
C ILE A 114 16.73 2.98 5.36
N VAL A 115 16.24 2.30 4.32
CA VAL A 115 16.00 2.89 3.01
C VAL A 115 14.91 3.97 3.07
N MET A 116 13.83 3.74 3.82
CA MET A 116 12.77 4.73 4.06
C MET A 116 13.28 5.93 4.86
N LEU A 117 14.06 5.69 5.92
CA LEU A 117 14.65 6.76 6.71
C LEU A 117 15.64 7.59 5.89
N ALA A 118 16.48 6.94 5.08
CA ALA A 118 17.40 7.62 4.16
C ALA A 118 16.65 8.51 3.16
N GLY A 119 15.54 8.04 2.60
CA GLY A 119 14.65 8.85 1.77
C GLY A 119 14.11 10.07 2.53
N GLY A 120 13.65 9.87 3.77
CA GLY A 120 13.18 10.96 4.64
C GLY A 120 14.27 11.99 4.92
N VAL A 121 15.51 11.55 5.18
CA VAL A 121 16.68 12.43 5.38
C VAL A 121 17.01 13.22 4.12
N ILE A 122 16.94 12.60 2.93
CA ILE A 122 17.12 13.28 1.64
C ILE A 122 16.10 14.42 1.49
N ALA A 123 14.83 14.19 1.81
CA ALA A 123 13.81 15.23 1.70
C ALA A 123 13.96 16.31 2.79
N TRP A 124 13.97 15.90 4.06
CA TRP A 124 13.79 16.81 5.20
C TRP A 124 15.07 17.43 5.71
N ASN A 125 16.20 16.72 5.65
CA ASN A 125 17.48 17.20 6.17
C ASN A 125 18.46 17.61 5.07
N VAL A 126 18.13 17.40 3.79
CA VAL A 126 18.94 17.85 2.66
C VAL A 126 18.14 18.77 1.73
N ALA A 127 17.06 18.31 1.13
CA ALA A 127 16.33 19.07 0.11
C ALA A 127 15.61 20.31 0.66
N ILE A 128 14.91 20.21 1.81
CA ILE A 128 14.26 21.37 2.45
C ILE A 128 15.29 22.46 2.83
N PRO A 129 16.39 22.16 3.54
CA PRO A 129 17.46 23.13 3.81
C PRO A 129 18.03 23.80 2.55
N ILE A 130 18.28 23.01 1.50
CA ILE A 130 18.78 23.54 0.22
C ILE A 130 17.76 24.47 -0.43
N TYR A 131 16.49 24.06 -0.47
CA TYR A 131 15.42 24.87 -1.03
C TYR A 131 15.22 26.17 -0.26
N SER A 132 15.12 26.11 1.08
CA SER A 132 14.92 27.28 1.93
C SER A 132 16.05 28.31 1.79
N THR A 133 17.29 27.84 1.64
CA THR A 133 18.47 28.70 1.60
C THR A 133 18.71 29.33 0.24
N TYR A 134 18.56 28.55 -0.84
CA TYR A 134 19.01 28.96 -2.18
C TYR A 134 17.88 29.23 -3.18
N PHE A 135 16.71 28.62 -2.99
CA PHE A 135 15.64 28.63 -4.00
C PHE A 135 14.37 29.32 -3.54
N LEU A 136 14.14 29.47 -2.23
CA LEU A 136 12.94 30.14 -1.70
C LEU A 136 12.80 31.58 -2.21
N ALA A 137 13.90 32.31 -2.38
CA ALA A 137 13.89 33.67 -2.92
C ALA A 137 13.47 33.74 -4.41
N LEU A 138 13.51 32.61 -5.13
CA LEU A 138 13.08 32.51 -6.53
C LEU A 138 11.58 32.23 -6.66
N ASP A 139 10.88 31.99 -5.55
CA ASP A 139 9.44 31.78 -5.47
C ASP A 139 8.80 32.90 -4.63
N PRO A 140 8.46 34.05 -5.25
CA PRO A 140 7.98 35.22 -4.52
C PRO A 140 6.67 34.98 -3.77
N VAL A 141 5.82 34.07 -4.27
CA VAL A 141 4.54 33.72 -3.67
C VAL A 141 4.79 32.93 -2.38
N LEU A 142 5.54 31.82 -2.47
CA LEU A 142 5.83 31.01 -1.29
C LEU A 142 6.69 31.78 -0.26
N SER A 143 7.61 32.63 -0.71
CA SER A 143 8.43 33.47 0.15
C SER A 143 7.58 34.47 0.95
N ALA A 144 6.54 35.05 0.33
CA ALA A 144 5.61 35.96 1.00
C ALA A 144 4.72 35.23 2.00
N ASP A 145 4.20 34.05 1.63
CA ASP A 145 3.33 33.23 2.49
C ASP A 145 4.07 32.72 3.74
N LEU A 146 5.39 32.57 3.66
CA LEU A 146 6.23 32.10 4.76
C LEU A 146 6.83 33.22 5.61
N ALA A 147 6.48 34.47 5.35
CA ALA A 147 6.96 35.60 6.13
C ALA A 147 6.45 35.52 7.59
N GLY A 148 7.37 35.28 8.53
CA GLY A 148 7.05 35.15 9.95
C GLY A 148 6.59 33.77 10.40
N ALA A 149 6.56 32.78 9.51
CA ALA A 149 6.22 31.40 9.85
C ALA A 149 7.28 30.75 10.75
N SER A 150 6.84 29.86 11.64
CA SER A 150 7.75 29.02 12.42
C SER A 150 8.55 28.08 11.51
N ALA A 151 9.68 27.57 12.02
CA ALA A 151 10.53 26.66 11.23
C ALA A 151 9.77 25.40 10.79
N GLY A 152 8.88 24.88 11.64
CA GLY A 152 8.03 23.74 11.34
C GLY A 152 7.02 24.04 10.24
N GLU A 153 6.27 25.13 10.35
CA GLU A 153 5.29 25.55 9.34
C GLU A 153 5.95 25.77 7.98
N ALA A 154 7.10 26.47 7.96
CA ALA A 154 7.87 26.69 6.73
C ALA A 154 8.40 25.37 6.13
N ALA A 155 8.87 24.42 6.96
CA ALA A 155 9.31 23.11 6.49
C ALA A 155 8.17 22.35 5.80
N PHE A 156 6.99 22.28 6.42
CA PHE A 156 5.84 21.57 5.87
C PHE A 156 5.25 22.25 4.63
N ALA A 157 5.29 23.57 4.55
CA ALA A 157 4.89 24.31 3.36
C ALA A 157 5.82 24.03 2.17
N ILE A 158 7.15 24.11 2.37
CA ILE A 158 8.13 23.76 1.34
C ILE A 158 8.01 22.29 0.94
N TRP A 159 7.80 21.40 1.92
CA TRP A 159 7.60 19.98 1.66
C TRP A 159 6.38 19.71 0.80
N SER A 160 5.23 20.28 1.17
CA SER A 160 3.96 20.05 0.48
C SER A 160 3.89 20.67 -0.92
N THR A 161 4.53 21.82 -1.14
CA THR A 161 4.49 22.52 -2.43
C THR A 161 5.58 22.04 -3.39
N GLN A 162 6.76 21.65 -2.89
CA GLN A 162 7.94 21.41 -3.73
C GLN A 162 8.59 20.05 -3.45
N VAL A 163 9.13 19.83 -2.25
CA VAL A 163 10.06 18.71 -1.99
C VAL A 163 9.40 17.33 -2.12
N ARG A 164 8.12 17.17 -1.76
CA ARG A 164 7.42 15.88 -1.92
C ARG A 164 7.38 15.38 -3.37
N PHE A 165 7.45 16.30 -4.35
CA PHE A 165 7.44 15.95 -5.77
C PHE A 165 8.77 15.34 -6.24
N LEU A 166 9.86 15.50 -5.49
CA LEU A 166 11.06 14.67 -5.66
C LEU A 166 10.72 13.18 -5.46
N GLY A 167 9.93 12.89 -4.42
CA GLY A 167 9.44 11.54 -4.14
C GLY A 167 8.54 11.02 -5.26
N VAL A 168 7.64 11.86 -5.79
CA VAL A 168 6.78 11.52 -6.95
C VAL A 168 7.63 11.15 -8.17
N GLY A 169 8.66 11.94 -8.50
CA GLY A 169 9.59 11.64 -9.60
C GLY A 169 10.36 10.34 -9.40
N ALA A 170 10.86 10.09 -8.19
CA ALA A 170 11.55 8.85 -7.86
C ALA A 170 10.61 7.63 -7.93
N MET A 171 9.36 7.76 -7.49
CA MET A 171 8.34 6.70 -7.61
C MET A 171 7.97 6.43 -9.07
N LEU A 172 7.85 7.47 -9.91
CA LEU A 172 7.57 7.32 -11.34
C LEU A 172 8.64 6.47 -12.01
N ILE A 173 9.91 6.84 -11.83
CA ILE A 173 11.04 6.09 -12.38
C ILE A 173 11.11 4.69 -11.77
N GLY A 174 10.83 4.53 -10.49
CA GLY A 174 10.71 3.22 -9.85
C GLY A 174 9.61 2.34 -10.46
N GLY A 175 8.44 2.92 -10.77
CA GLY A 175 7.35 2.24 -11.45
C GLY A 175 7.73 1.82 -12.87
N VAL A 176 8.36 2.71 -13.65
CA VAL A 176 8.85 2.40 -15.01
C VAL A 176 9.93 1.31 -14.96
N TRP A 177 10.88 1.41 -14.03
CA TRP A 177 11.92 0.38 -13.85
C TRP A 177 11.33 -0.97 -13.48
N THR A 178 10.32 -0.98 -12.61
CA THR A 178 9.58 -2.19 -12.25
C THR A 178 8.98 -2.83 -13.51
N LEU A 179 8.37 -2.06 -14.41
CA LEU A 179 7.87 -2.60 -15.69
C LEU A 179 8.99 -3.16 -16.56
N ILE A 180 10.12 -2.46 -16.66
CA ILE A 180 11.28 -2.89 -17.47
C ILE A 180 11.88 -4.18 -16.92
N SER A 181 12.06 -4.29 -15.61
CA SER A 181 12.63 -5.47 -14.96
C SER A 181 11.72 -6.69 -15.07
N LEU A 182 10.40 -6.46 -15.16
CA LEU A 182 9.39 -7.51 -15.29
C LEU A 182 8.99 -7.82 -16.73
N ARG A 183 9.55 -7.17 -17.75
CA ARG A 183 9.06 -7.33 -19.15
C ARG A 183 8.96 -8.78 -19.62
N HIS A 184 9.90 -9.64 -19.25
CA HIS A 184 9.88 -11.06 -19.65
C HIS A 184 8.76 -11.83 -18.94
N SER A 185 8.64 -11.57 -17.65
CA SER A 185 7.56 -12.04 -16.78
C SER A 185 6.18 -11.58 -17.26
N LEU A 186 6.06 -10.31 -17.65
CA LEU A 186 4.86 -9.70 -18.25
C LEU A 186 4.47 -10.44 -19.53
N VAL A 187 5.39 -10.59 -20.48
CA VAL A 187 5.13 -11.30 -21.74
C VAL A 187 4.70 -12.75 -21.49
N SER A 188 5.32 -13.43 -20.52
CA SER A 188 4.95 -14.80 -20.14
C SER A 188 3.55 -14.90 -19.53
N GLY A 189 3.20 -13.99 -18.61
CA GLY A 189 1.87 -13.91 -18.00
C GLY A 189 0.77 -13.65 -19.05
N ILE A 190 1.03 -12.71 -19.98
CA ILE A 190 0.11 -12.41 -21.10
C ILE A 190 -0.07 -13.63 -21.99
N ARG A 191 1.02 -14.30 -22.38
CA ARG A 191 0.98 -15.51 -23.21
C ARG A 191 0.20 -16.63 -22.52
N SER A 192 0.37 -16.79 -21.21
CA SER A 192 -0.36 -17.79 -20.41
C SER A 192 -1.85 -17.48 -20.39
N GLY A 193 -2.25 -16.21 -20.21
CA GLY A 193 -3.65 -15.80 -20.26
C GLY A 193 -4.32 -16.05 -21.62
N LEU A 194 -3.61 -15.80 -22.72
CA LEU A 194 -4.11 -16.08 -24.07
C LEU A 194 -4.20 -17.58 -24.41
N HIS A 195 -3.44 -18.44 -23.73
CA HIS A 195 -3.46 -19.89 -23.93
C HIS A 195 -4.37 -20.64 -22.94
N ALA A 196 -5.04 -19.94 -22.04
CA ALA A 196 -5.87 -20.53 -20.99
C ALA A 196 -7.09 -21.33 -21.51
N ASP A 197 -7.47 -21.19 -22.79
CA ASP A 197 -8.71 -21.73 -23.37
C ASP A 197 -8.50 -22.91 -24.35
N ARG A 198 -7.49 -23.77 -24.13
CA ARG A 198 -7.34 -25.01 -24.91
C ARG A 198 -7.94 -26.20 -24.18
N ASN A 199 -9.26 -26.32 -24.24
CA ASN A 199 -9.95 -27.51 -23.74
C ASN A 199 -9.74 -28.71 -24.69
N LYS A 200 -9.37 -29.87 -24.10
CA LYS A 200 -9.62 -31.20 -24.66
C LYS A 200 -10.99 -31.65 -24.15
N ASP A 201 -11.98 -31.70 -25.03
CA ASP A 201 -13.29 -32.27 -24.70
C ASP A 201 -13.17 -33.81 -24.58
N GLY A 202 -13.73 -34.42 -23.52
CA GLY A 202 -14.05 -35.85 -23.54
C GLY A 202 -13.96 -36.68 -22.24
N GLU A 203 -13.35 -36.22 -21.14
CA GLU A 203 -13.20 -37.03 -19.92
C GLU A 203 -13.98 -36.48 -18.72
N GLU A 204 -14.51 -37.38 -17.87
CA GLU A 204 -15.13 -37.02 -16.60
C GLU A 204 -14.12 -36.30 -15.70
N THR A 205 -14.26 -34.97 -15.60
CA THR A 205 -13.36 -34.15 -14.79
C THR A 205 -13.53 -34.48 -13.30
N PRO A 206 -12.45 -34.86 -12.59
CA PRO A 206 -12.45 -35.07 -11.14
C PRO A 206 -13.03 -33.86 -10.40
N ALA A 207 -13.66 -34.08 -9.24
CA ALA A 207 -14.25 -32.99 -8.45
C ALA A 207 -13.24 -31.88 -8.06
N THR A 208 -11.95 -32.23 -7.98
CA THR A 208 -10.81 -31.34 -7.69
C THR A 208 -10.36 -30.50 -8.90
N GLU A 209 -10.90 -30.76 -10.09
CA GLU A 209 -10.58 -30.07 -11.35
C GLU A 209 -11.78 -29.33 -11.97
N ARG A 210 -12.92 -29.32 -11.28
CA ARG A 210 -14.13 -28.61 -11.74
C ARG A 210 -14.09 -27.13 -11.38
N ASP A 211 -13.66 -26.32 -12.34
CA ASP A 211 -13.74 -24.85 -12.34
C ASP A 211 -15.13 -24.33 -12.77
N LEU A 212 -15.39 -23.03 -12.54
CA LEU A 212 -16.59 -22.38 -13.07
C LEU A 212 -16.60 -22.47 -14.62
N PRO A 213 -17.70 -22.92 -15.26
CA PRO A 213 -17.74 -23.02 -16.72
C PRO A 213 -17.55 -21.66 -17.41
N MET A 214 -16.78 -21.64 -18.51
CA MET A 214 -16.43 -20.42 -19.25
C MET A 214 -17.64 -19.57 -19.66
N LYS A 215 -18.77 -20.21 -20.00
CA LYS A 215 -20.03 -19.52 -20.30
C LYS A 215 -20.47 -18.60 -19.15
N TYR A 216 -20.40 -19.07 -17.90
CA TYR A 216 -20.78 -18.27 -16.74
C TYR A 216 -19.75 -17.17 -16.42
N ILE A 217 -18.47 -17.43 -16.70
CA ILE A 217 -17.42 -16.41 -16.58
C ILE A 217 -17.70 -15.25 -17.55
N LEU A 218 -17.92 -15.56 -18.83
CA LEU A 218 -18.21 -14.54 -19.86
C LEU A 218 -19.48 -13.75 -19.55
N ILE A 219 -20.54 -14.44 -19.11
CA ILE A 219 -21.77 -13.78 -18.64
C ILE A 219 -21.45 -12.86 -17.45
N GLY A 220 -20.70 -13.34 -16.46
CA GLY A 220 -20.31 -12.56 -15.28
C GLY A 220 -19.49 -11.32 -15.64
N VAL A 221 -18.55 -11.43 -16.58
CA VAL A 221 -17.74 -10.29 -17.06
C VAL A 221 -18.64 -9.23 -17.68
N VAL A 222 -19.60 -9.61 -18.53
CA VAL A 222 -20.56 -8.66 -19.10
C VAL A 222 -21.44 -8.05 -18.01
N VAL A 223 -22.00 -8.87 -17.12
CA VAL A 223 -22.88 -8.43 -16.04
C VAL A 223 -22.19 -7.45 -15.10
N PHE A 224 -20.91 -7.63 -14.77
CA PHE A 224 -20.17 -6.72 -13.90
C PHE A 224 -19.53 -5.53 -14.64
N ALA A 225 -19.24 -5.66 -15.94
CA ALA A 225 -18.75 -4.55 -16.76
C ALA A 225 -19.85 -3.52 -17.08
N LEU A 226 -21.11 -3.94 -17.25
CA LEU A 226 -22.20 -3.02 -17.58
C LEU A 226 -22.42 -1.93 -16.51
N PRO A 227 -22.53 -2.23 -15.19
CA PRO A 227 -22.61 -1.20 -14.17
C PRO A 227 -21.40 -0.25 -14.16
N LEU A 228 -20.19 -0.77 -14.43
CA LEU A 228 -18.98 0.07 -14.55
C LEU A 228 -19.02 0.97 -15.79
N MET A 229 -19.61 0.51 -16.90
CA MET A 229 -19.84 1.35 -18.08
C MET A 229 -20.81 2.49 -17.79
N PHE A 230 -21.92 2.21 -17.10
CA PHE A 230 -22.85 3.26 -16.64
C PHE A 230 -22.18 4.21 -15.63
N LEU A 231 -21.30 3.69 -14.77
CA LEU A 231 -20.46 4.48 -13.88
C LEU A 231 -19.59 5.47 -14.67
N TYR A 232 -18.92 4.99 -15.72
CA TYR A 232 -18.08 5.84 -16.57
C TYR A 232 -18.90 6.85 -17.38
N GLN A 233 -20.08 6.46 -17.86
CA GLN A 233 -21.00 7.38 -18.52
C GLN A 233 -21.46 8.49 -17.56
N ALA A 234 -21.79 8.16 -16.32
CA ALA A 234 -22.24 9.15 -15.35
C ALA A 234 -21.14 10.17 -14.95
N ILE A 235 -19.86 9.83 -15.15
CA ILE A 235 -18.73 10.72 -14.84
C ILE A 235 -18.33 11.57 -16.05
N VAL A 236 -18.24 10.94 -17.24
CA VAL A 236 -17.68 11.57 -18.44
C VAL A 236 -18.77 12.21 -19.31
N ASP A 237 -20.02 11.76 -19.17
CA ASP A 237 -21.19 12.22 -19.92
C ASP A 237 -21.07 12.09 -21.45
N GLN A 238 -20.21 11.17 -21.93
CA GLN A 238 -19.97 10.97 -23.36
C GLN A 238 -19.80 9.49 -23.69
N TRP A 239 -20.79 8.90 -24.36
CA TRP A 239 -20.77 7.47 -24.75
C TRP A 239 -19.57 7.12 -25.65
N MET A 240 -19.14 8.06 -26.48
CA MET A 240 -17.95 7.91 -27.33
C MET A 240 -16.65 7.72 -26.53
N VAL A 241 -16.64 8.06 -25.25
CA VAL A 241 -15.50 7.90 -24.34
C VAL A 241 -15.75 6.78 -23.34
N SER A 242 -16.94 6.71 -22.77
CA SER A 242 -17.28 5.70 -21.75
C SER A 242 -17.24 4.27 -22.28
N ILE A 243 -17.62 4.03 -23.54
CA ILE A 243 -17.50 2.71 -24.17
C ILE A 243 -16.02 2.30 -24.32
N PRO A 244 -15.14 3.13 -24.94
CA PRO A 244 -13.70 2.86 -24.93
C PRO A 244 -13.12 2.65 -23.54
N MET A 245 -13.53 3.43 -22.52
CA MET A 245 -13.07 3.24 -21.15
C MET A 245 -13.38 1.83 -20.62
N THR A 246 -14.60 1.34 -20.85
CA THR A 246 -15.00 -0.02 -20.45
C THR A 246 -14.22 -1.09 -21.21
N ILE A 247 -13.99 -0.90 -22.51
CA ILE A 247 -13.18 -1.84 -23.31
C ILE A 247 -11.74 -1.88 -22.79
N ILE A 248 -11.12 -0.72 -22.57
CA ILE A 248 -9.78 -0.61 -22.01
C ILE A 248 -9.72 -1.29 -20.64
N MET A 249 -10.71 -1.05 -19.77
CA MET A 249 -10.80 -1.67 -18.45
C MET A 249 -10.89 -3.21 -18.53
N ILE A 250 -11.70 -3.77 -19.41
CA ILE A 250 -11.81 -5.23 -19.56
C ILE A 250 -10.51 -5.82 -20.08
N VAL A 251 -9.95 -5.23 -21.15
CA VAL A 251 -8.73 -5.74 -21.80
C VAL A 251 -7.54 -5.61 -20.86
N ALA A 252 -7.31 -4.43 -20.30
CA ALA A 252 -6.22 -4.18 -19.34
C ALA A 252 -6.42 -4.98 -18.05
N GLY A 253 -7.66 -5.09 -17.56
CA GLY A 253 -8.00 -5.90 -16.39
C GLY A 253 -7.62 -7.37 -16.57
N PHE A 254 -8.04 -7.99 -17.67
CA PHE A 254 -7.67 -9.38 -17.97
C PHE A 254 -6.16 -9.55 -18.15
N LEU A 255 -5.53 -8.64 -18.90
CA LEU A 255 -4.09 -8.65 -19.16
C LEU A 255 -3.28 -8.58 -17.84
N PHE A 256 -3.62 -7.64 -16.97
CA PHE A 256 -2.88 -7.42 -15.73
C PHE A 256 -3.25 -8.39 -14.61
N VAL A 257 -4.46 -8.96 -14.61
CA VAL A 257 -4.75 -10.15 -13.79
C VAL A 257 -3.85 -11.31 -14.21
N SER A 258 -3.69 -11.55 -15.51
CA SER A 258 -2.82 -12.62 -16.00
C SER A 258 -1.36 -12.47 -15.58
N VAL A 259 -0.85 -11.23 -15.61
CA VAL A 259 0.51 -10.93 -15.14
C VAL A 259 0.61 -11.04 -13.62
N SER A 260 -0.32 -10.42 -12.89
CA SER A 260 -0.38 -10.45 -11.43
C SER A 260 -0.42 -11.88 -10.91
N ALA A 261 -1.27 -12.72 -11.51
CA ALA A 261 -1.36 -14.16 -11.28
C ALA A 261 -0.03 -14.90 -11.46
N TYR A 262 0.65 -14.64 -12.59
CA TYR A 262 1.93 -15.26 -12.89
C TYR A 262 3.02 -14.81 -11.91
N MET A 263 3.04 -13.54 -11.50
CA MET A 263 3.96 -13.02 -10.49
C MET A 263 3.68 -13.59 -9.10
N ALA A 264 2.42 -13.64 -8.68
CA ALA A 264 2.03 -14.30 -7.45
C ALA A 264 2.51 -15.76 -7.43
N GLY A 265 2.41 -16.47 -8.57
CA GLY A 265 2.90 -17.83 -8.74
C GLY A 265 4.41 -18.01 -8.60
N LEU A 266 5.21 -17.00 -8.96
CA LEU A 266 6.67 -17.07 -8.89
C LEU A 266 7.23 -16.55 -7.56
N VAL A 267 6.73 -15.41 -7.07
CA VAL A 267 7.37 -14.64 -5.98
C VAL A 267 6.48 -14.41 -4.75
N GLY A 268 5.21 -14.83 -4.78
CA GLY A 268 4.24 -14.51 -3.72
C GLY A 268 3.39 -13.27 -4.04
N SER A 269 2.22 -13.13 -3.43
CA SER A 269 1.39 -11.93 -3.56
C SER A 269 2.04 -10.70 -2.91
N SER A 270 2.80 -10.90 -1.83
CA SER A 270 3.45 -9.82 -1.08
C SER A 270 4.56 -9.13 -1.89
N ASN A 271 5.22 -9.88 -2.77
CA ASN A 271 6.25 -9.37 -3.68
C ASN A 271 5.69 -9.05 -5.08
N ASN A 272 4.38 -9.13 -5.26
CA ASN A 272 3.74 -8.90 -6.55
C ASN A 272 3.81 -7.41 -6.92
N PRO A 273 4.37 -7.04 -8.08
CA PRO A 273 4.63 -5.66 -8.47
C PRO A 273 3.37 -4.90 -8.97
N VAL A 274 2.25 -5.01 -8.26
CA VAL A 274 0.96 -4.48 -8.67
C VAL A 274 0.98 -2.96 -8.86
N SER A 275 1.74 -2.24 -8.04
CA SER A 275 1.93 -0.79 -8.18
C SER A 275 2.47 -0.40 -9.55
N GLY A 276 3.44 -1.14 -10.09
CA GLY A 276 3.98 -0.90 -11.44
C GLY A 276 2.95 -1.16 -12.54
N LEU A 277 2.19 -2.26 -12.43
CA LEU A 277 1.11 -2.61 -13.37
C LEU A 277 0.00 -1.55 -13.39
N THR A 278 -0.32 -1.02 -12.22
CA THR A 278 -1.34 0.02 -12.06
C THR A 278 -0.89 1.32 -12.73
N ILE A 279 0.37 1.73 -12.52
CA ILE A 279 0.94 2.92 -13.19
C ILE A 279 0.94 2.73 -14.71
N ALA A 280 1.31 1.54 -15.22
CA ALA A 280 1.23 1.25 -16.65
C ALA A 280 -0.19 1.42 -17.21
N THR A 281 -1.18 0.91 -16.48
CA THR A 281 -2.61 1.05 -16.83
C THR A 281 -3.00 2.51 -16.89
N ILE A 282 -2.66 3.29 -15.86
CA ILE A 282 -3.00 4.71 -15.77
C ILE A 282 -2.32 5.49 -16.90
N LEU A 283 -1.04 5.27 -17.18
CA LEU A 283 -0.34 5.93 -18.27
C LEU A 283 -0.96 5.58 -19.63
N PHE A 284 -1.24 4.29 -19.88
CA PHE A 284 -1.87 3.86 -21.12
C PHE A 284 -3.27 4.46 -21.28
N ALA A 285 -4.11 4.36 -20.24
CA ALA A 285 -5.45 4.93 -20.23
C ALA A 285 -5.42 6.45 -20.41
N ALA A 286 -4.51 7.15 -19.74
CA ALA A 286 -4.38 8.60 -19.84
C ALA A 286 -3.99 9.03 -21.25
N LEU A 287 -3.07 8.33 -21.91
CA LEU A 287 -2.68 8.63 -23.29
C LEU A 287 -3.84 8.44 -24.26
N VAL A 288 -4.58 7.32 -24.14
CA VAL A 288 -5.75 7.06 -24.99
C VAL A 288 -6.84 8.09 -24.73
N LEU A 289 -7.15 8.37 -23.46
CA LEU A 289 -8.17 9.35 -23.09
C LEU A 289 -7.77 10.78 -23.43
N ALA A 290 -6.48 11.15 -23.40
CA ALA A 290 -6.01 12.45 -23.86
C ALA A 290 -6.22 12.65 -25.35
N LEU A 291 -6.22 11.58 -26.16
CA LEU A 291 -6.57 11.63 -27.58
C LEU A 291 -8.08 11.74 -27.80
N LEU A 292 -8.89 11.10 -26.96
CA LEU A 292 -10.36 11.09 -27.08
C LEU A 292 -11.03 12.34 -26.52
N LEU A 293 -10.60 12.80 -25.33
CA LEU A 293 -11.16 13.93 -24.60
C LEU A 293 -10.41 15.25 -24.85
N GLY A 294 -9.20 15.17 -25.40
CA GLY A 294 -8.26 16.29 -25.45
C GLY A 294 -7.49 16.48 -24.13
N ARG A 295 -6.25 16.98 -24.23
CA ARG A 295 -5.37 17.18 -23.07
C ARG A 295 -5.90 18.21 -22.06
N ALA A 296 -6.73 19.15 -22.49
CA ALA A 296 -7.30 20.18 -21.62
C ALA A 296 -8.57 19.72 -20.87
N SER A 297 -8.99 18.45 -21.02
CA SER A 297 -10.21 17.97 -20.40
C SER A 297 -10.06 17.90 -18.87
N PRO A 298 -10.93 18.58 -18.09
CA PRO A 298 -10.85 18.58 -16.63
C PRO A 298 -11.18 17.22 -16.02
N ILE A 299 -11.89 16.35 -16.76
CA ILE A 299 -12.35 15.03 -16.29
C ILE A 299 -11.35 13.92 -16.68
N GLY A 300 -10.44 14.19 -17.62
CA GLY A 300 -9.54 13.17 -18.18
C GLY A 300 -8.68 12.46 -17.14
N ALA A 301 -8.12 13.19 -16.17
CA ALA A 301 -7.34 12.62 -15.09
C ALA A 301 -8.20 11.72 -14.18
N VAL A 302 -9.40 12.16 -13.82
CA VAL A 302 -10.34 11.38 -13.00
C VAL A 302 -10.76 10.10 -13.72
N ALA A 303 -11.14 10.21 -14.99
CA ALA A 303 -11.53 9.07 -15.82
C ALA A 303 -10.40 8.02 -15.94
N THR A 304 -9.15 8.49 -16.06
CA THR A 304 -7.97 7.61 -16.07
C THR A 304 -7.82 6.84 -14.76
N ILE A 305 -7.90 7.54 -13.61
CA ILE A 305 -7.74 6.94 -12.28
C ILE A 305 -8.84 5.91 -12.03
N MET A 306 -10.06 6.14 -12.53
CA MET A 306 -11.17 5.20 -12.42
C MET A 306 -10.89 3.86 -13.12
N ILE A 307 -10.35 3.89 -14.35
CA ILE A 307 -9.90 2.67 -15.04
C ILE A 307 -8.80 2.00 -14.23
N GLY A 308 -7.79 2.77 -13.82
CA GLY A 308 -6.67 2.29 -13.03
C GLY A 308 -7.10 1.60 -11.74
N ALA A 309 -8.09 2.16 -11.03
CA ALA A 309 -8.60 1.62 -9.77
C ALA A 309 -9.31 0.27 -9.95
N VAL A 310 -10.14 0.12 -10.99
CA VAL A 310 -10.79 -1.17 -11.29
C VAL A 310 -9.74 -2.22 -11.68
N VAL A 311 -8.82 -1.86 -12.56
CA VAL A 311 -7.78 -2.77 -13.04
C VAL A 311 -6.81 -3.17 -11.92
N CYS A 312 -6.45 -2.23 -11.04
CA CYS A 312 -5.65 -2.49 -9.85
C CYS A 312 -6.37 -3.48 -8.92
N GLY A 313 -7.64 -3.21 -8.60
CA GLY A 313 -8.45 -4.09 -7.75
C GLY A 313 -8.59 -5.49 -8.36
N ALA A 314 -8.83 -5.58 -9.67
CA ALA A 314 -8.88 -6.84 -10.38
C ALA A 314 -7.54 -7.59 -10.30
N ALA A 315 -6.41 -6.91 -10.57
CA ALA A 315 -5.08 -7.49 -10.54
C ALA A 315 -4.68 -8.00 -9.14
N CYS A 316 -4.92 -7.23 -8.07
CA CYS A 316 -4.69 -7.65 -6.69
C CYS A 316 -5.48 -8.94 -6.39
N ILE A 317 -6.81 -8.88 -6.55
CA ILE A 317 -7.69 -9.99 -6.22
C ILE A 317 -7.38 -11.22 -7.09
N GLY A 318 -7.11 -11.04 -8.38
CA GLY A 318 -6.78 -12.16 -9.26
C GLY A 318 -5.47 -12.87 -8.91
N GLY A 319 -4.46 -12.13 -8.44
CA GLY A 319 -3.20 -12.70 -7.94
C GLY A 319 -3.37 -13.46 -6.64
N ASP A 320 -4.06 -12.86 -5.67
CA ASP A 320 -4.30 -13.43 -4.35
C ASP A 320 -5.20 -14.67 -4.43
N ASN A 321 -6.26 -14.61 -5.25
CA ASN A 321 -7.14 -15.74 -5.48
C ASN A 321 -6.41 -16.98 -5.97
N LEU A 322 -5.35 -16.84 -6.78
CA LEU A 322 -4.58 -18.00 -7.23
C LEU A 322 -3.66 -18.57 -6.16
N GLN A 323 -3.22 -17.77 -5.18
CA GLN A 323 -2.59 -18.31 -3.96
C GLN A 323 -3.59 -19.18 -3.19
N ASP A 324 -4.82 -18.68 -3.01
CA ASP A 324 -5.87 -19.39 -2.28
C ASP A 324 -6.32 -20.66 -3.02
N LEU A 325 -6.45 -20.58 -4.34
CA LEU A 325 -6.76 -21.74 -5.19
C LEU A 325 -5.60 -22.75 -5.23
N LYS A 326 -4.34 -22.31 -5.08
CA LYS A 326 -3.21 -23.24 -4.90
C LYS A 326 -3.32 -23.95 -3.56
N CYS A 327 -3.57 -23.20 -2.49
CA CYS A 327 -3.76 -23.77 -1.16
C CYS A 327 -4.88 -24.82 -1.19
N GLY A 328 -6.03 -24.46 -1.75
CA GLY A 328 -7.16 -25.37 -1.98
C GLY A 328 -6.81 -26.61 -2.79
N TYR A 329 -6.08 -26.44 -3.91
CA TYR A 329 -5.62 -27.55 -4.73
C TYR A 329 -4.75 -28.53 -3.93
N MET A 330 -3.85 -28.04 -3.09
CA MET A 330 -3.00 -28.88 -2.23
C MET A 330 -3.79 -29.59 -1.11
N LEU A 331 -4.91 -29.03 -0.67
CA LEU A 331 -5.79 -29.60 0.35
C LEU A 331 -6.93 -30.45 -0.23
N GLY A 332 -7.05 -30.54 -1.56
CA GLY A 332 -8.11 -31.30 -2.24
C GLY A 332 -9.48 -30.60 -2.25
N ALA A 333 -9.52 -29.27 -2.13
CA ALA A 333 -10.75 -28.50 -2.18
C ALA A 333 -11.38 -28.48 -3.59
N THR A 334 -12.71 -28.35 -3.65
CA THR A 334 -13.45 -28.19 -4.91
C THR A 334 -13.31 -26.75 -5.45
N PRO A 335 -12.73 -26.53 -6.65
CA PRO A 335 -12.34 -25.20 -7.11
C PRO A 335 -13.49 -24.20 -7.27
N TRP A 336 -14.60 -24.61 -7.90
CA TRP A 336 -15.73 -23.69 -8.11
C TRP A 336 -16.32 -23.15 -6.79
N LYS A 337 -16.30 -23.96 -5.72
CA LYS A 337 -16.77 -23.54 -4.39
C LYS A 337 -15.85 -22.48 -3.81
N GLN A 338 -14.54 -22.67 -3.95
CA GLN A 338 -13.56 -21.68 -3.53
C GLN A 338 -13.70 -20.39 -4.33
N GLN A 339 -13.84 -20.46 -5.66
CA GLN A 339 -14.05 -19.29 -6.52
C GLN A 339 -15.30 -18.50 -6.10
N LEU A 340 -16.40 -19.17 -5.77
CA LEU A 340 -17.60 -18.54 -5.25
C LEU A 340 -17.34 -17.86 -3.89
N MET A 341 -16.65 -18.53 -2.96
CA MET A 341 -16.34 -17.96 -1.66
C MET A 341 -15.37 -16.77 -1.75
N LEU A 342 -14.42 -16.79 -2.69
CA LEU A 342 -13.53 -15.67 -2.99
C LEU A 342 -14.31 -14.48 -3.57
N ALA A 343 -15.29 -14.73 -4.44
CA ALA A 343 -16.19 -13.68 -4.92
C ALA A 343 -17.02 -13.05 -3.78
N ILE A 344 -17.59 -13.88 -2.90
CA ILE A 344 -18.34 -13.42 -1.73
C ILE A 344 -17.42 -12.63 -0.79
N GLY A 345 -16.20 -13.12 -0.54
CA GLY A 345 -15.19 -12.46 0.28
C GLY A 345 -14.83 -11.08 -0.29
N GLY A 346 -14.56 -10.98 -1.59
CA GLY A 346 -14.24 -9.71 -2.25
C GLY A 346 -15.36 -8.67 -2.13
N VAL A 347 -16.62 -9.09 -2.35
CA VAL A 347 -17.78 -8.19 -2.19
C VAL A 347 -17.98 -7.78 -0.73
N SER A 348 -17.86 -8.74 0.20
CA SER A 348 -18.00 -8.48 1.64
C SER A 348 -16.95 -7.49 2.13
N SER A 349 -15.70 -7.63 1.69
CA SER A 349 -14.62 -6.68 1.99
C SER A 349 -14.92 -5.30 1.42
N ALA A 350 -15.42 -5.20 0.19
CA ALA A 350 -15.80 -3.91 -0.42
C ALA A 350 -16.95 -3.22 0.32
N LEU A 351 -17.92 -3.98 0.84
CA LEU A 351 -19.06 -3.47 1.62
C LEU A 351 -18.63 -2.83 2.93
N ILE A 352 -17.57 -3.32 3.57
CA ILE A 352 -17.02 -2.73 4.80
C ILE A 352 -16.04 -1.60 4.47
N MET A 353 -15.17 -1.80 3.48
CA MET A 353 -14.13 -0.84 3.11
C MET A 353 -14.70 0.49 2.64
N ALA A 354 -15.77 0.48 1.83
CA ALA A 354 -16.31 1.71 1.26
C ALA A 354 -16.89 2.67 2.31
N PRO A 355 -17.75 2.26 3.27
CA PRO A 355 -18.20 3.11 4.37
C PRO A 355 -17.05 3.59 5.24
N VAL A 356 -16.10 2.70 5.59
CA VAL A 356 -14.94 3.06 6.42
C VAL A 356 -14.09 4.12 5.75
N LEU A 357 -13.79 3.97 4.46
CA LEU A 357 -13.00 4.96 3.72
C LEU A 357 -13.71 6.33 3.66
N ASN A 358 -15.03 6.35 3.44
CA ASN A 358 -15.79 7.60 3.44
C ASN A 358 -15.83 8.24 4.82
N LEU A 359 -16.00 7.45 5.88
CA LEU A 359 -15.94 7.93 7.26
C LEU A 359 -14.58 8.57 7.55
N LEU A 360 -13.48 7.90 7.23
CA LEU A 360 -12.13 8.42 7.44
C LEU A 360 -11.84 9.66 6.58
N ALA A 361 -12.31 9.68 5.34
CA ALA A 361 -12.18 10.84 4.46
C ALA A 361 -12.94 12.06 4.99
N GLN A 362 -14.12 11.87 5.60
CA GLN A 362 -14.87 12.95 6.23
C GLN A 362 -14.29 13.36 7.59
N ALA A 363 -13.77 12.42 8.38
CA ALA A 363 -13.22 12.71 9.69
C ALA A 363 -11.88 13.46 9.61
N TYR A 364 -10.99 12.97 8.74
CA TYR A 364 -9.60 13.41 8.71
C TYR A 364 -9.20 14.08 7.40
N GLY A 365 -9.91 13.85 6.29
CA GLY A 365 -9.41 14.19 4.96
C GLY A 365 -8.30 13.24 4.48
N ILE A 366 -8.01 13.26 3.18
CA ILE A 366 -6.97 12.42 2.56
C ILE A 366 -6.09 13.30 1.66
N GLY A 367 -4.77 13.22 1.84
CA GLY A 367 -3.80 13.89 0.98
C GLY A 367 -3.25 15.17 1.60
N VAL A 368 -3.59 16.33 1.03
CA VAL A 368 -2.98 17.62 1.38
C VAL A 368 -3.77 18.29 2.50
N PRO A 369 -3.10 18.88 3.51
CA PRO A 369 -3.76 19.67 4.54
C PRO A 369 -4.66 20.77 3.94
N THR A 370 -5.84 20.95 4.53
CA THR A 370 -6.78 22.02 4.21
C THR A 370 -7.26 22.67 5.50
N GLU A 371 -7.91 23.83 5.42
CA GLU A 371 -8.49 24.47 6.62
C GLU A 371 -9.50 23.55 7.34
N ALA A 372 -10.30 22.80 6.58
CA ALA A 372 -11.25 21.82 7.14
C ALA A 372 -10.55 20.59 7.74
N HIS A 373 -9.40 20.22 7.19
CA HIS A 373 -8.66 19.01 7.54
C HIS A 373 -7.16 19.33 7.66
N PRO A 374 -6.71 19.91 8.78
CA PRO A 374 -5.32 20.33 8.94
C PRO A 374 -4.34 19.15 9.06
N ASN A 375 -4.81 17.99 9.50
CA ASN A 375 -4.00 16.77 9.69
C ASN A 375 -4.58 15.56 8.94
N PRO A 376 -4.52 15.55 7.59
CA PRO A 376 -5.15 14.51 6.80
C PRO A 376 -4.35 13.21 6.75
N LEU A 377 -5.05 12.12 6.42
CA LEU A 377 -4.40 10.85 6.14
C LEU A 377 -3.58 10.95 4.86
N LEU A 378 -2.30 10.58 4.95
CA LEU A 378 -1.40 10.64 3.81
C LEU A 378 -1.60 9.44 2.88
N ALA A 379 -1.71 9.72 1.58
CA ALA A 379 -1.96 8.73 0.56
C ALA A 379 -0.90 8.83 -0.57
N PRO A 380 0.37 8.48 -0.31
CA PRO A 380 1.45 8.67 -1.27
C PRO A 380 1.18 7.98 -2.61
N GLN A 381 0.68 6.73 -2.59
CA GLN A 381 0.42 5.96 -3.80
C GLN A 381 -0.72 6.58 -4.63
N ALA A 382 -1.81 7.01 -3.97
CA ALA A 382 -2.92 7.65 -4.68
C ALA A 382 -2.52 9.03 -5.24
N ASN A 383 -1.70 9.79 -4.51
CA ASN A 383 -1.17 11.08 -4.99
C ASN A 383 -0.19 10.91 -6.15
N LEU A 384 0.64 9.87 -6.15
CA LEU A 384 1.46 9.52 -7.31
C LEU A 384 0.57 9.24 -8.53
N MET A 385 -0.44 8.38 -8.37
CA MET A 385 -1.38 8.05 -9.45
C MET A 385 -2.11 9.30 -9.97
N ALA A 386 -2.54 10.18 -9.06
CA ALA A 386 -3.17 11.45 -9.41
C ALA A 386 -2.21 12.40 -10.16
N SER A 387 -0.98 12.58 -9.67
CA SER A 387 0.03 13.42 -10.30
C SER A 387 0.38 12.93 -11.71
N VAL A 388 0.51 11.61 -11.90
CA VAL A 388 0.77 11.02 -13.21
C VAL A 388 -0.38 11.29 -14.18
N ALA A 389 -1.62 11.08 -13.73
CA ALA A 389 -2.80 11.33 -14.56
C ALA A 389 -2.94 12.83 -14.89
N GLN A 390 -2.82 13.72 -13.90
CA GLN A 390 -2.90 15.17 -14.08
C GLN A 390 -1.79 15.71 -14.98
N GLY A 391 -0.57 15.17 -14.88
CA GLY A 391 0.56 15.58 -15.73
C GLY A 391 0.30 15.36 -17.21
N ILE A 392 -0.46 14.33 -17.58
CA ILE A 392 -0.83 14.05 -18.98
C ILE A 392 -1.94 15.01 -19.46
N PHE A 393 -2.84 15.41 -18.57
CA PHE A 393 -3.94 16.34 -18.84
C PHE A 393 -3.61 17.81 -18.47
N GLY A 394 -2.33 18.19 -18.52
CA GLY A 394 -1.91 19.58 -18.45
C GLY A 394 -1.93 20.24 -17.06
N GLY A 395 -1.87 19.48 -15.98
CA GLY A 395 -1.77 20.04 -14.62
C GLY A 395 -0.48 20.85 -14.39
N GLU A 396 -0.56 21.89 -13.57
CA GLU A 396 0.57 22.69 -13.10
C GLU A 396 1.37 21.91 -12.04
N LEU A 397 2.19 20.96 -12.50
CA LEU A 397 3.10 20.20 -11.64
C LEU A 397 4.50 20.83 -11.64
N PRO A 398 5.23 20.82 -10.51
CA PRO A 398 6.62 21.28 -10.45
C PRO A 398 7.53 20.26 -11.15
N TRP A 399 7.52 20.26 -12.49
CA TRP A 399 8.24 19.31 -13.33
C TRP A 399 9.75 19.30 -13.07
N THR A 400 10.32 20.42 -12.64
CA THR A 400 11.72 20.49 -12.21
C THR A 400 11.98 19.59 -11.01
N MET A 401 11.12 19.62 -9.98
CA MET A 401 11.25 18.75 -8.81
C MET A 401 10.99 17.28 -9.19
N ILE A 402 10.00 17.02 -10.02
CA ILE A 402 9.74 15.65 -10.53
C ILE A 402 10.96 15.14 -11.32
N GLY A 403 11.58 15.97 -12.15
CA GLY A 403 12.76 15.62 -12.95
C GLY A 403 14.00 15.34 -12.09
N ILE A 404 14.25 16.16 -11.06
CA ILE A 404 15.34 15.91 -10.09
C ILE A 404 15.07 14.61 -9.33
N GLY A 405 13.83 14.41 -8.87
CA GLY A 405 13.38 13.19 -8.22
C GLY A 405 13.57 11.94 -9.08
N ALA A 406 13.26 12.04 -10.38
CA ALA A 406 13.51 10.98 -11.36
C ALA A 406 15.00 10.65 -11.47
N GLY A 407 15.88 11.66 -11.46
CA GLY A 407 17.33 11.46 -11.41
C GLY A 407 17.80 10.75 -10.14
N ILE A 408 17.28 11.15 -8.97
CA ILE A 408 17.54 10.48 -7.68
C ILE A 408 17.08 9.02 -7.73
N GLY A 409 15.86 8.77 -8.23
CA GLY A 409 15.31 7.42 -8.41
C GLY A 409 16.18 6.55 -9.31
N ALA A 410 16.67 7.09 -10.44
CA ALA A 410 17.58 6.39 -11.33
C ALA A 410 18.91 6.03 -10.63
N ALA A 411 19.48 6.95 -9.85
CA ALA A 411 20.69 6.68 -9.08
C ALA A 411 20.49 5.55 -8.04
N ILE A 412 19.35 5.54 -7.34
CA ILE A 412 19.00 4.48 -6.38
C ILE A 412 18.83 3.13 -7.07
N ILE A 413 18.21 3.09 -8.25
CA ILE A 413 18.08 1.87 -9.05
C ILE A 413 19.47 1.32 -9.44
N VAL A 414 20.35 2.19 -9.92
CA VAL A 414 21.72 1.79 -10.28
C VAL A 414 22.44 1.22 -9.05
N LEU A 415 22.31 1.87 -7.89
CA LEU A 415 22.85 1.36 -6.64
C LEU A 415 22.29 -0.02 -6.28
N ASP A 416 20.97 -0.21 -6.38
CA ASP A 416 20.31 -1.49 -6.06
C ASP A 416 20.78 -2.63 -6.98
N GLU A 417 20.95 -2.37 -8.27
CA GLU A 417 21.47 -3.35 -9.23
C GLU A 417 22.95 -3.67 -8.99
N ILE A 418 23.77 -2.69 -8.60
CA ILE A 418 25.17 -2.93 -8.20
C ILE A 418 25.21 -3.82 -6.94
N LEU A 419 24.42 -3.49 -5.92
CA LEU A 419 24.31 -4.31 -4.72
C LEU A 419 23.84 -5.74 -5.05
N LYS A 420 22.96 -5.89 -6.04
CA LYS A 420 22.41 -7.19 -6.48
C LYS A 420 23.49 -8.05 -7.08
N LYS A 421 24.24 -7.44 -8.01
CA LYS A 421 25.33 -8.07 -8.73
C LYS A 421 26.45 -8.50 -7.78
N ASN A 422 26.65 -7.75 -6.70
CA ASN A 422 27.66 -8.05 -5.68
C ASN A 422 27.19 -9.08 -4.63
N GLY A 423 25.97 -9.62 -4.73
CA GLY A 423 25.44 -10.61 -3.79
C GLY A 423 25.18 -10.05 -2.38
N SER A 424 25.01 -8.73 -2.25
CA SER A 424 24.72 -8.07 -0.97
C SER A 424 23.36 -8.51 -0.43
N SER A 425 23.31 -8.84 0.87
CA SER A 425 22.04 -9.06 1.58
C SER A 425 21.23 -7.76 1.74
N PHE A 426 21.90 -6.61 1.74
CA PHE A 426 21.27 -5.30 1.75
C PHE A 426 20.85 -4.89 0.33
N ARG A 427 19.62 -4.37 0.22
CA ARG A 427 18.96 -3.98 -1.04
C ARG A 427 18.49 -2.53 -0.89
N THR A 428 18.36 -1.79 -1.97
CA THR A 428 17.81 -0.43 -1.95
C THR A 428 16.62 -0.31 -2.90
N PRO A 429 15.45 -0.89 -2.55
CA PRO A 429 14.27 -0.78 -3.39
C PRO A 429 13.89 0.68 -3.60
N VAL A 430 13.91 1.14 -4.84
CA VAL A 430 13.66 2.54 -5.20
C VAL A 430 12.32 3.05 -4.70
N LEU A 431 11.27 2.21 -4.70
CA LEU A 431 9.95 2.58 -4.20
C LEU A 431 9.95 2.86 -2.70
N ALA A 432 10.67 2.08 -1.90
CA ALA A 432 10.78 2.33 -0.46
C ALA A 432 11.48 3.66 -0.18
N CYS A 433 12.58 3.94 -0.89
CA CYS A 433 13.29 5.21 -0.76
C CYS A 433 12.41 6.38 -1.23
N ALA A 434 11.73 6.23 -2.36
CA ALA A 434 10.85 7.26 -2.91
C ALA A 434 9.65 7.57 -2.01
N VAL A 435 9.07 6.56 -1.36
CA VAL A 435 8.06 6.74 -0.30
C VAL A 435 8.64 7.47 0.89
N GLY A 436 9.88 7.16 1.30
CA GLY A 436 10.61 7.90 2.32
C GLY A 436 10.82 9.38 1.96
N ILE A 437 11.19 9.69 0.71
CA ILE A 437 11.35 11.07 0.20
C ILE A 437 10.00 11.81 0.19
N TYR A 438 8.93 11.11 -0.18
CA TYR A 438 7.61 11.70 -0.28
C TYR A 438 7.00 12.00 1.10
N LEU A 439 7.11 11.08 2.05
CA LEU A 439 6.45 11.18 3.35
C LEU A 439 7.15 12.15 4.32
N PRO A 440 6.44 12.64 5.34
CA PRO A 440 7.06 13.28 6.48
C PRO A 440 8.07 12.36 7.18
N ILE A 441 9.24 12.90 7.53
CA ILE A 441 10.32 12.11 8.17
C ILE A 441 9.86 11.44 9.47
N GLU A 442 8.92 12.07 10.18
CA GLU A 442 8.31 11.54 11.39
C GLU A 442 7.63 10.18 11.22
N LEU A 443 7.18 9.82 10.01
CA LEU A 443 6.63 8.49 9.76
C LEU A 443 7.72 7.44 9.53
N SER A 444 8.86 7.83 8.97
CA SER A 444 9.97 6.92 8.67
C SER A 444 10.74 6.49 9.93
N VAL A 445 10.81 7.35 10.95
CA VAL A 445 11.50 7.04 12.22
C VAL A 445 10.91 5.84 12.97
N PRO A 446 9.60 5.76 13.26
CA PRO A 446 9.02 4.59 13.94
C PRO A 446 9.10 3.32 13.09
N ILE A 447 9.01 3.42 11.76
CA ILE A 447 9.22 2.28 10.85
C ILE A 447 10.66 1.76 10.97
N PHE A 448 11.65 2.65 10.96
CA PHE A 448 13.05 2.28 11.20
C PHE A 448 13.24 1.65 12.59
N ALA A 449 12.64 2.22 13.63
CA ALA A 449 12.73 1.70 14.99
C ALA A 449 12.14 0.29 15.11
N GLY A 450 10.99 0.03 14.48
CA GLY A 450 10.39 -1.31 14.41
C GLY A 450 11.31 -2.31 13.71
N GLY A 451 11.87 -1.91 12.56
CA GLY A 451 12.80 -2.75 11.81
C GLY A 451 14.10 -3.02 12.56
N LEU A 452 14.58 -2.05 13.35
CA LEU A 452 15.73 -2.23 14.23
C LEU A 452 15.44 -3.28 15.30
N ILE A 453 14.25 -3.25 15.90
CA ILE A 453 13.85 -4.26 16.89
C ILE A 453 13.74 -5.64 16.25
N ALA A 454 13.17 -5.76 15.04
CA ALA A 454 13.17 -7.03 14.29
C ALA A 454 14.59 -7.57 14.09
N HIS A 455 15.53 -6.71 13.69
CA HIS A 455 16.94 -7.09 13.55
C HIS A 455 17.60 -7.50 14.87
N LEU A 456 17.27 -6.83 15.98
CA LEU A 456 17.77 -7.22 17.31
C LEU A 456 17.21 -8.57 17.77
N VAL A 457 15.95 -8.87 17.44
CA VAL A 457 15.34 -10.19 17.69
C VAL A 457 16.05 -11.25 16.86
N GLU A 458 16.26 -11.02 15.57
CA GLU A 458 17.00 -11.95 14.70
C GLU A 458 18.42 -12.23 15.21
N ARG A 459 19.13 -11.20 15.67
CA ARG A 459 20.50 -11.31 16.17
C ARG A 459 20.58 -12.06 17.50
N HIS A 460 19.48 -12.17 18.25
CA HIS A 460 19.45 -12.94 19.48
C HIS A 460 19.65 -14.44 19.23
N TYR A 461 19.24 -14.93 18.05
CA TYR A 461 19.31 -16.35 17.69
C TYR A 461 20.51 -16.64 16.77
N LYS A 462 21.17 -17.79 16.97
CA LYS A 462 22.43 -18.09 16.28
C LYS A 462 22.18 -18.75 14.91
N PRO A 463 23.13 -18.64 13.95
CA PRO A 463 23.10 -19.47 12.75
C PRO A 463 23.33 -20.94 13.14
N GLY A 464 22.28 -21.73 13.23
CA GLY A 464 22.33 -23.14 13.62
C GLY A 464 21.05 -23.68 14.26
N ASP A 465 20.19 -22.80 14.78
CA ASP A 465 18.88 -23.17 15.33
C ASP A 465 17.97 -23.72 14.21
N ALA A 466 17.17 -24.74 14.53
CA ALA A 466 16.35 -25.45 13.55
C ALA A 466 15.46 -24.46 12.78
N GLU A 467 15.29 -24.66 11.47
CA GLU A 467 14.55 -23.75 10.58
C GLU A 467 13.14 -23.42 11.10
N GLY A 468 12.51 -24.38 11.78
CA GLY A 468 11.20 -24.21 12.44
C GLY A 468 11.18 -23.32 13.69
N GLU A 469 12.27 -23.22 14.46
CA GLU A 469 12.33 -22.33 15.63
C GLU A 469 12.38 -20.86 15.17
N LYS A 470 13.16 -20.57 14.13
CA LYS A 470 13.23 -19.22 13.54
C LYS A 470 11.88 -18.76 13.01
N GLU A 471 11.14 -19.65 12.35
CA GLU A 471 9.85 -19.33 11.77
C GLU A 471 8.78 -19.10 12.85
N ALA A 472 8.76 -19.91 13.92
CA ALA A 472 7.87 -19.72 15.07
C ALA A 472 8.16 -18.40 15.85
N ILE A 473 9.44 -18.04 15.99
CA ILE A 473 9.87 -16.78 16.64
C ILE A 473 9.45 -15.57 15.80
N HIS A 474 9.70 -15.61 14.49
CA HIS A 474 9.28 -14.54 13.58
C HIS A 474 7.75 -14.39 13.58
N GLN A 475 7.02 -15.50 13.69
CA GLN A 475 5.57 -15.51 13.76
C GLN A 475 5.03 -14.78 14.99
N LYS A 476 5.61 -14.95 16.19
CA LYS A 476 5.17 -14.26 17.42
C LYS A 476 5.30 -12.73 17.31
N GLY A 477 6.48 -12.26 16.88
CA GLY A 477 6.72 -10.84 16.68
C GLY A 477 5.85 -10.24 15.57
N THR A 478 5.66 -10.98 14.47
CA THR A 478 4.79 -10.58 13.36
C THR A 478 3.33 -10.50 13.80
N LEU A 479 2.83 -11.46 14.59
CA LEU A 479 1.49 -11.45 15.16
C LEU A 479 1.28 -10.27 16.11
N PHE A 480 2.26 -9.96 16.96
CA PHE A 480 2.21 -8.80 17.84
C PHE A 480 2.16 -7.50 17.03
N ALA A 481 3.04 -7.34 16.04
CA ALA A 481 3.05 -6.19 15.13
C ALA A 481 1.72 -6.04 14.36
N ALA A 482 1.17 -7.12 13.82
CA ALA A 482 -0.13 -7.15 13.15
C ALA A 482 -1.27 -6.74 14.10
N GLY A 483 -1.19 -7.18 15.36
CA GLY A 483 -2.13 -6.78 16.41
C GLY A 483 -2.07 -5.27 16.66
N LEU A 484 -0.88 -4.68 16.81
CA LEU A 484 -0.73 -3.21 16.97
C LEU A 484 -1.37 -2.43 15.81
N ILE A 485 -1.09 -2.84 14.57
CA ILE A 485 -1.65 -2.24 13.36
C ILE A 485 -3.18 -2.32 13.39
N THR A 486 -3.71 -3.50 13.67
CA THR A 486 -5.16 -3.75 13.72
C THR A 486 -5.83 -2.92 14.83
N GLY A 487 -5.23 -2.90 16.02
CA GLY A 487 -5.74 -2.19 17.18
C GLY A 487 -5.82 -0.69 16.98
N GLU A 488 -4.73 -0.09 16.49
CA GLU A 488 -4.70 1.33 16.17
C GLU A 488 -5.68 1.68 15.04
N ALA A 489 -5.72 0.88 13.97
CA ALA A 489 -6.63 1.13 12.85
C ALA A 489 -8.11 1.06 13.28
N LEU A 490 -8.50 0.02 14.04
CA LEU A 490 -9.87 -0.12 14.56
C LEU A 490 -10.23 1.02 15.51
N MET A 491 -9.32 1.39 16.42
CA MET A 491 -9.56 2.52 17.31
C MET A 491 -9.68 3.83 16.53
N GLY A 492 -8.87 4.03 15.50
CA GLY A 492 -9.00 5.19 14.60
C GLY A 492 -10.38 5.28 13.95
N ILE A 493 -10.97 4.14 13.54
CA ILE A 493 -12.34 4.08 13.04
C ILE A 493 -13.35 4.45 14.14
N PHE A 494 -13.19 3.90 15.36
CA PHE A 494 -14.09 4.22 16.48
C PHE A 494 -14.03 5.69 16.89
N ILE A 495 -12.86 6.33 16.81
CA ILE A 495 -12.65 7.76 17.06
C ILE A 495 -13.26 8.60 15.93
N ALA A 496 -13.17 8.16 14.68
CA ALA A 496 -13.72 8.88 13.54
C ALA A 496 -15.25 9.02 13.58
N ILE A 497 -15.97 8.04 14.14
CA ILE A 497 -17.44 8.07 14.27
C ILE A 497 -17.94 9.33 15.01
N PRO A 498 -17.56 9.61 16.27
CA PRO A 498 -18.01 10.81 16.98
C PRO A 498 -17.51 12.11 16.35
N ILE A 499 -16.30 12.13 15.75
CA ILE A 499 -15.79 13.30 15.03
C ILE A 499 -16.75 13.69 13.89
N VAL A 500 -17.18 12.72 13.09
CA VAL A 500 -18.10 12.97 11.97
C VAL A 500 -19.52 13.29 12.45
N VAL A 501 -20.01 12.60 13.49
CA VAL A 501 -21.38 12.80 14.01
C VAL A 501 -21.55 14.20 14.62
N VAL A 502 -20.56 14.70 15.34
CA VAL A 502 -20.63 16.01 16.01
C VAL A 502 -20.03 17.13 15.15
N GLY A 503 -19.18 16.79 14.18
CA GLY A 503 -18.52 17.75 13.30
C GLY A 503 -17.36 18.51 13.98
N SER A 504 -16.77 17.96 15.04
CA SER A 504 -15.63 18.55 15.74
C SER A 504 -14.53 17.52 15.99
N GLY A 505 -13.29 17.91 15.71
CA GLY A 505 -12.11 17.09 16.03
C GLY A 505 -11.75 17.08 17.52
N GLU A 506 -12.52 17.79 18.37
CA GLU A 506 -12.26 17.93 19.81
C GLU A 506 -13.27 17.17 20.67
N VAL A 507 -14.19 16.42 20.06
CA VAL A 507 -15.33 15.79 20.74
C VAL A 507 -14.91 14.85 21.87
N LEU A 508 -13.76 14.20 21.71
CA LEU A 508 -13.20 13.28 22.68
C LEU A 508 -12.07 13.89 23.51
N ALA A 509 -11.68 15.14 23.23
CA ALA A 509 -10.51 15.76 23.86
C ALA A 509 -10.75 15.95 25.36
N LEU A 510 -9.78 15.51 26.17
CA LEU A 510 -9.76 15.84 27.59
C LEU A 510 -9.30 17.28 27.81
N PRO A 511 -9.56 17.88 28.99
CA PRO A 511 -9.09 19.21 29.33
C PRO A 511 -7.57 19.35 29.21
N GLU A 512 -7.07 20.55 28.89
CA GLU A 512 -5.64 20.84 28.68
C GLU A 512 -4.73 20.40 29.85
N ALA A 513 -5.25 20.36 31.08
CA ALA A 513 -4.53 19.85 32.25
C ALA A 513 -4.04 18.39 32.09
N TYR A 514 -4.65 17.63 31.18
CA TYR A 514 -4.29 16.24 30.87
C TYR A 514 -3.52 16.10 29.56
N HIS A 515 -3.14 17.21 28.90
CA HIS A 515 -2.32 17.18 27.69
C HIS A 515 -0.86 17.06 28.08
N PHE A 516 -0.33 15.85 28.02
CA PHE A 516 1.07 15.56 28.26
C PHE A 516 1.90 15.79 26.99
N GLY A 517 3.15 16.24 27.17
CA GLY A 517 4.06 16.45 26.04
C GLY A 517 4.50 15.14 25.36
N GLY A 518 5.15 15.27 24.20
CA GLY A 518 5.59 14.12 23.39
C GLY A 518 6.56 13.15 24.10
N TRP A 519 7.16 13.55 25.22
CA TRP A 519 8.01 12.68 26.04
C TRP A 519 7.27 11.45 26.58
N LEU A 520 5.97 11.59 26.94
CA LEU A 520 5.18 10.47 27.44
C LEU A 520 4.93 9.44 26.33
N GLY A 521 4.66 9.91 25.11
CA GLY A 521 4.52 9.05 23.93
C GLY A 521 5.82 8.34 23.56
N LEU A 522 6.97 9.02 23.68
CA LEU A 522 8.28 8.39 23.48
C LEU A 522 8.53 7.27 24.50
N ILE A 523 8.19 7.49 25.78
CA ILE A 523 8.30 6.45 26.81
C ILE A 523 7.38 5.28 26.49
N ALA A 524 6.14 5.53 26.06
CA ALA A 524 5.21 4.48 25.65
C ALA A 524 5.75 3.66 24.47
N LEU A 525 6.34 4.31 23.47
CA LEU A 525 6.96 3.64 22.31
C LEU A 525 8.17 2.79 22.73
N VAL A 526 9.02 3.30 23.64
CA VAL A 526 10.14 2.53 24.20
C VAL A 526 9.64 1.33 25.00
N GLY A 527 8.59 1.50 25.81
CA GLY A 527 7.93 0.42 26.54
C GLY A 527 7.39 -0.66 25.60
N LEU A 528 6.78 -0.24 24.48
CA LEU A 528 6.30 -1.13 23.43
C LEU A 528 7.44 -1.90 22.76
N ALA A 529 8.54 -1.24 22.44
CA ALA A 529 9.71 -1.87 21.84
C ALA A 529 10.32 -2.94 22.76
N VAL A 530 10.43 -2.64 24.07
CA VAL A 530 10.90 -3.60 25.07
C VAL A 530 9.93 -4.79 25.22
N LEU A 531 8.62 -4.53 25.24
CA LEU A 531 7.60 -5.58 25.33
C LEU A 531 7.64 -6.51 24.11
N LEU A 532 7.71 -5.93 22.91
CA LEU A 532 7.80 -6.69 21.67
C LEU A 532 9.06 -7.56 21.65
N TYR A 533 10.23 -6.96 21.94
CA TYR A 533 11.49 -7.70 21.99
C TYR A 533 11.42 -8.87 22.98
N ARG A 534 10.92 -8.64 24.20
CA ARG A 534 10.78 -9.69 25.22
C ARG A 534 9.81 -10.78 24.81
N LEU A 535 8.70 -10.43 24.16
CA LEU A 535 7.70 -11.40 23.71
C LEU A 535 8.23 -12.25 22.55
N ALA A 536 8.93 -11.63 21.61
CA ALA A 536 9.51 -12.33 20.47
C ALA A 536 10.63 -13.29 20.90
N VAL A 537 11.44 -12.89 21.88
CA VAL A 537 12.58 -13.70 22.36
C VAL A 537 12.16 -14.80 23.38
N ARG A 538 10.92 -14.77 23.88
CA ARG A 538 10.49 -15.70 24.93
C ARG A 538 10.30 -17.12 24.37
N GLU A 539 11.16 -18.03 24.80
CA GLU A 539 10.99 -19.47 24.62
C GLU A 539 9.71 -19.94 25.32
N GLU A 540 8.93 -20.78 24.64
CA GLU A 540 7.80 -21.44 25.28
C GLU A 540 8.35 -22.42 26.30
N ALA A 541 8.01 -22.22 27.58
CA ALA A 541 8.20 -23.26 28.57
C ALA A 541 7.33 -24.43 28.12
N GLU A 542 7.95 -25.58 27.85
CA GLU A 542 7.27 -26.85 27.60
C GLU A 542 6.20 -27.03 28.70
N ALA A 543 4.93 -27.07 28.27
CA ALA A 543 3.78 -27.27 29.14
C ALA A 543 3.24 -28.69 28.98
#